data_AF-A0A5N3X534-F1
#
_entry.id   AF-A0A5N3X534-F1
#
_cell.length_a   1.000
_cell.length_b   1.000
_cell.length_c   1.000
_cell.angle_alpha   90.00
_cell.angle_beta   90.00
_cell.angle_gamma   90.00
#
_symmetry.space_group_name_H-M   'P 1'
#
loop_
_entity.id
_entity.type
_entity.pdbx_description
1 polymer ?
#
loop_
_entity_poly.entity_id
_entity_poly.type
_entity_poly.pdbx_seq_one_letter_code
_entity_poly.pdbx_strand_id
1 'polypeptide(L)'
;DFTPVCTTELGRAAKLTPEFAKRNVKMIALSIDSLPFPITDDKNGDFAIQLDMLDPAENDEKGMLVTTPVVVIFGPDNKPKLCILYPATTGRNIDEILRIIISFQLTAEKEVTPAEWKNGDSMMVLPTIPEEEAKKSFPKGVFSPKSSYLARNTSNYTPSHRLAMELVLELPT
;
A
#
# COMPACT_ATOMS: atom_id res chain seq x y z
N ASP A 1 22.06 -4.06 -11.74
CA ASP A 1 21.03 -4.76 -10.94
C ASP A 1 21.48 -5.85 -9.94
N PHE A 2 22.43 -5.57 -9.03
CA PHE A 2 22.78 -6.51 -7.93
C PHE A 2 22.98 -5.82 -6.58
N THR A 3 22.11 -4.86 -6.23
CA THR A 3 22.14 -4.33 -4.86
C THR A 3 21.58 -5.39 -3.89
N PRO A 4 22.15 -5.51 -2.68
CA PRO A 4 21.71 -6.51 -1.71
C PRO A 4 20.23 -6.31 -1.32
N VAL A 5 19.77 -5.05 -1.25
CA VAL A 5 18.38 -4.70 -0.96
C VAL A 5 17.44 -5.27 -2.03
N CYS A 6 17.64 -4.94 -3.30
CA CYS A 6 16.76 -5.41 -4.39
C CYS A 6 16.64 -6.93 -4.45
N THR A 7 17.75 -7.65 -4.21
CA THR A 7 17.76 -9.12 -4.19
C THR A 7 16.85 -9.67 -3.09
N THR A 8 16.90 -9.10 -1.88
CA THR A 8 16.03 -9.52 -0.78
C THR A 8 14.56 -9.19 -1.03
N GLU A 9 14.27 -8.05 -1.65
CA GLU A 9 12.90 -7.63 -1.95
C GLU A 9 12.24 -8.52 -3.00
N LEU A 10 12.95 -8.81 -4.10
CA LEU A 10 12.49 -9.74 -5.13
C LEU A 10 12.29 -11.14 -4.55
N GLY A 11 13.20 -11.60 -3.70
CA GLY A 11 13.06 -12.87 -3.00
C GLY A 11 11.81 -12.93 -2.10
N ARG A 12 11.49 -11.83 -1.39
CA ARG A 12 10.27 -11.75 -0.58
C ARG A 12 9.00 -11.67 -1.45
N ALA A 13 9.00 -10.88 -2.51
CA ALA A 13 7.89 -10.76 -3.45
C ALA A 13 7.59 -12.09 -4.16
N ALA A 14 8.61 -12.82 -4.59
CA ALA A 14 8.46 -14.15 -5.17
C ALA A 14 7.73 -15.11 -4.23
N LYS A 15 8.11 -15.13 -2.93
CA LYS A 15 7.45 -15.96 -1.91
C LYS A 15 5.97 -15.59 -1.70
N LEU A 16 5.62 -14.31 -1.80
CA LEU A 16 4.26 -13.83 -1.59
C LEU A 16 3.41 -13.84 -2.88
N THR A 17 4.00 -14.13 -4.04
CA THR A 17 3.29 -14.17 -5.35
C THR A 17 1.97 -14.96 -5.30
N PRO A 18 1.88 -16.15 -4.67
CA PRO A 18 0.61 -16.87 -4.56
C PRO A 18 -0.48 -16.10 -3.79
N GLU A 19 -0.10 -15.29 -2.80
CA GLU A 19 -1.06 -14.48 -2.02
C GLU A 19 -1.62 -13.31 -2.82
N PHE A 20 -0.79 -12.66 -3.64
CA PHE A 20 -1.25 -11.64 -4.59
C PHE A 20 -2.16 -12.26 -5.68
N ALA A 21 -1.78 -13.43 -6.21
CA ALA A 21 -2.55 -14.14 -7.23
C ALA A 21 -3.94 -14.56 -6.72
N LYS A 22 -4.05 -15.06 -5.48
CA LYS A 22 -5.35 -15.36 -4.83
C LYS A 22 -6.32 -14.17 -4.79
N ARG A 23 -5.78 -12.96 -4.88
CA ARG A 23 -6.50 -11.69 -4.82
C ARG A 23 -6.64 -11.04 -6.19
N ASN A 24 -6.34 -11.77 -7.27
CA ASN A 24 -6.35 -11.26 -8.65
C ASN A 24 -5.41 -10.06 -8.87
N VAL A 25 -4.34 -9.95 -8.08
CA VAL A 25 -3.31 -8.93 -8.27
C VAL A 25 -2.16 -9.49 -9.09
N LYS A 26 -1.80 -8.77 -10.15
CA LYS A 26 -0.63 -9.04 -10.97
C LYS A 26 0.52 -8.16 -10.47
N MET A 27 1.63 -8.78 -10.11
CA MET A 27 2.85 -8.05 -9.77
C MET A 27 3.71 -7.86 -11.01
N ILE A 28 4.23 -6.64 -11.16
CA ILE A 28 5.18 -6.27 -12.21
C ILE A 28 6.34 -5.60 -11.48
N ALA A 29 7.56 -6.08 -11.71
CA ALA A 29 8.75 -5.38 -11.31
C ALA A 29 9.23 -4.53 -12.49
N LEU A 30 9.79 -3.37 -12.21
CA LEU A 30 10.39 -2.46 -13.19
C LEU A 30 11.84 -2.22 -12.77
N SER A 31 12.74 -2.29 -13.74
CA SER A 31 14.14 -1.91 -13.60
C SER A 31 14.61 -1.32 -14.91
N ILE A 32 15.64 -0.48 -14.84
CA ILE A 32 16.34 0.07 -16.01
C ILE A 32 17.34 -0.94 -16.60
N ASP A 33 17.72 -1.99 -15.87
CA ASP A 33 18.50 -3.10 -16.44
C ASP A 33 17.63 -4.33 -16.78
N SER A 34 18.10 -5.12 -17.75
CA SER A 34 17.45 -6.36 -18.20
C SER A 34 17.52 -7.45 -17.13
N LEU A 35 16.36 -7.89 -16.63
CA LEU A 35 16.23 -8.97 -15.64
C LEU A 35 15.49 -10.22 -16.20
N PRO A 36 15.73 -11.42 -15.65
CA PRO A 36 15.20 -12.69 -16.18
C PRO A 36 13.73 -13.02 -15.79
N PHE A 37 13.00 -12.07 -15.21
CA PHE A 37 11.58 -12.18 -14.88
C PHE A 37 10.78 -11.22 -15.78
N PRO A 38 9.44 -11.32 -15.93
CA PRO A 38 8.67 -10.39 -16.75
C PRO A 38 8.67 -9.00 -16.10
N ILE A 39 9.74 -8.27 -16.39
CA ILE A 39 9.97 -6.88 -16.06
C ILE A 39 9.72 -6.13 -17.34
N THR A 40 8.85 -5.13 -17.29
CA THR A 40 8.70 -4.23 -18.43
C THR A 40 9.99 -3.42 -18.53
N ASP A 41 10.68 -3.58 -19.65
CA ASP A 41 11.98 -2.96 -19.92
C ASP A 41 11.76 -1.46 -20.24
N ASP A 42 11.94 -0.57 -19.24
CA ASP A 42 11.82 0.89 -19.41
C ASP A 42 13.14 1.49 -19.93
N LYS A 43 13.58 1.03 -21.10
CA LYS A 43 14.89 1.39 -21.69
C LYS A 43 15.17 2.89 -21.79
N ASN A 44 14.11 3.69 -21.89
CA ASN A 44 14.20 5.14 -22.08
C ASN A 44 14.00 5.92 -20.76
N GLY A 45 13.56 5.26 -19.68
CA GLY A 45 13.19 5.93 -18.44
C GLY A 45 11.91 6.78 -18.56
N ASP A 46 11.12 6.60 -19.62
CA ASP A 46 9.94 7.43 -19.90
C ASP A 46 8.88 7.26 -18.79
N PHE A 47 8.72 6.04 -18.27
CA PHE A 47 7.83 5.78 -17.14
C PHE A 47 8.42 6.31 -15.83
N ALA A 48 9.72 6.13 -15.61
CA ALA A 48 10.39 6.66 -14.42
C ALA A 48 10.27 8.18 -14.33
N ILE A 49 10.41 8.91 -15.43
CA ILE A 49 10.23 10.36 -15.51
C ILE A 49 8.76 10.74 -15.25
N GLN A 50 7.81 10.06 -15.90
CA GLN A 50 6.37 10.36 -15.75
C GLN A 50 5.86 10.14 -14.32
N LEU A 51 6.43 9.17 -13.61
CA LEU A 51 6.07 8.82 -12.24
C LEU A 51 6.92 9.55 -11.19
N ASP A 52 7.78 10.48 -11.61
CA ASP A 52 8.72 11.24 -10.77
C ASP A 52 9.59 10.32 -9.89
N MET A 53 10.00 9.19 -10.48
CA MET A 53 10.75 8.13 -9.81
C MET A 53 12.26 8.36 -9.91
N LEU A 54 12.75 9.58 -10.17
CA LEU A 54 14.18 9.84 -10.27
C LEU A 54 14.71 10.27 -8.90
N ASP A 55 15.80 9.63 -8.43
CA ASP A 55 16.45 10.02 -7.18
C ASP A 55 17.44 11.16 -7.47
N PRO A 56 17.18 12.40 -7.02
CA PRO A 56 18.08 13.52 -7.27
C PRO A 56 19.43 13.38 -6.53
N ALA A 57 19.51 12.51 -5.52
CA ALA A 57 20.71 12.32 -4.70
C ALA A 57 21.66 11.25 -5.28
N GLU A 58 21.19 10.41 -6.20
CA GLU A 58 21.95 9.27 -6.72
C GLU A 58 22.06 9.36 -8.25
N ASN A 59 23.30 9.29 -8.75
CA ASN A 59 23.59 9.23 -10.18
C ASN A 59 24.36 7.95 -10.48
N ASP A 60 24.11 7.34 -11.63
CA ASP A 60 24.92 6.23 -12.13
C ASP A 60 26.33 6.70 -12.55
N GLU A 61 27.20 5.76 -12.92
CA GLU A 61 28.57 6.04 -13.37
C GLU A 61 28.64 6.95 -14.61
N LYS A 62 27.52 7.16 -15.30
CA LYS A 62 27.39 8.01 -16.49
C LYS A 62 26.73 9.36 -16.18
N GLY A 63 26.40 9.63 -14.92
CA GLY A 63 25.76 10.88 -14.49
C GLY A 63 24.26 10.93 -14.77
N MET A 64 23.61 9.79 -15.02
CA MET A 64 22.16 9.68 -15.16
C MET A 64 21.52 9.43 -13.81
N LEU A 65 20.37 10.08 -13.56
CA LEU A 65 19.57 9.86 -12.35
C LEU A 65 19.13 8.39 -12.29
N VAL A 66 19.38 7.73 -11.16
CA VAL A 66 18.86 6.37 -10.93
C VAL A 66 17.41 6.44 -10.45
N THR A 67 16.66 5.37 -10.73
CA THR A 67 15.28 5.31 -10.30
C THR A 67 15.18 5.10 -8.78
N THR A 68 14.50 6.00 -8.08
CA THR A 68 14.01 5.81 -6.72
C THR A 68 13.11 4.57 -6.68
N PRO A 69 13.32 3.64 -5.74
CA PRO A 69 12.40 2.53 -5.52
C PRO A 69 10.98 3.02 -5.23
N VAL A 70 10.07 2.84 -6.19
CA VAL A 70 8.64 3.13 -6.01
C VAL A 70 7.84 1.84 -5.88
N VAL A 71 6.69 1.95 -5.21
CA VAL A 71 5.57 1.03 -5.34
C VAL A 71 4.36 1.81 -5.79
N VAL A 72 3.82 1.48 -6.96
CA VAL A 72 2.53 2.01 -7.42
C VAL A 72 1.50 0.89 -7.46
N ILE A 73 0.35 1.13 -6.83
CA ILE A 73 -0.79 0.21 -6.88
C ILE A 73 -1.83 0.80 -7.82
N PHE A 74 -2.16 0.08 -8.88
CA PHE A 74 -3.21 0.45 -9.82
C PHE A 74 -4.50 -0.32 -9.53
N GLY A 75 -5.64 0.38 -9.62
CA GLY A 75 -6.94 -0.25 -9.57
C GLY A 75 -7.32 -0.93 -10.89
N PRO A 76 -8.42 -1.70 -10.92
CA PRO A 76 -8.96 -2.29 -12.15
C PRO A 76 -9.36 -1.25 -13.22
N ASP A 77 -9.55 0.01 -12.81
CA ASP A 77 -9.81 1.17 -13.66
C ASP A 77 -8.53 1.77 -14.28
N ASN A 78 -7.38 1.11 -14.12
CA ASN A 78 -6.05 1.57 -14.53
C ASN A 78 -5.63 2.91 -13.90
N LYS A 79 -6.29 3.32 -12.80
CA LYS A 79 -5.91 4.54 -12.07
C LYS A 79 -5.02 4.20 -10.88
N PRO A 80 -3.98 5.02 -10.61
CA PRO A 80 -3.18 4.83 -9.41
C PRO A 80 -4.05 5.04 -8.16
N LYS A 81 -3.93 4.14 -7.19
CA LYS A 81 -4.61 4.17 -5.89
C LYS A 81 -3.64 4.48 -4.74
N LEU A 82 -2.37 4.13 -4.92
CA LEU A 82 -1.31 4.41 -3.96
C LEU A 82 0.03 4.56 -4.69
N CYS A 83 0.85 5.47 -4.20
CA CYS A 83 2.27 5.56 -4.51
C CYS A 83 3.05 5.59 -3.20
N ILE A 84 4.06 4.74 -3.05
CA ILE A 84 5.00 4.79 -1.93
C ILE A 84 6.41 4.92 -2.50
N LEU A 85 7.13 5.95 -2.06
CA LEU A 85 8.51 6.23 -2.41
C LEU A 85 9.41 5.75 -1.27
N TYR A 86 10.40 4.93 -1.59
CA TYR A 86 11.43 4.49 -0.65
C TYR A 86 12.80 4.99 -1.14
N PRO A 87 13.68 5.48 -0.26
CA PRO A 87 15.08 5.71 -0.62
C PRO A 87 15.74 4.41 -1.08
N ALA A 88 16.74 4.49 -1.96
CA ALA A 88 17.52 3.31 -2.41
C ALA A 88 18.15 2.51 -1.25
N THR A 89 18.39 3.17 -0.11
CA THR A 89 18.97 2.59 1.10
C THR A 89 17.98 1.81 1.97
N THR A 90 16.67 1.93 1.72
CA THR A 90 15.61 1.41 2.60
C THR A 90 14.77 0.35 1.90
N GLY A 91 14.90 -0.91 2.33
CA GLY A 91 14.11 -2.02 1.79
C GLY A 91 12.61 -1.92 2.10
N ARG A 92 11.78 -2.34 1.14
CA ARG A 92 10.32 -2.31 1.20
C ARG A 92 9.75 -3.40 2.10
N ASN A 93 8.67 -3.06 2.80
CA ASN A 93 7.85 -4.03 3.53
C ASN A 93 6.79 -4.63 2.59
N ILE A 94 7.07 -5.78 1.98
CA ILE A 94 6.16 -6.42 1.01
C ILE A 94 4.87 -6.92 1.68
N ASP A 95 4.92 -7.28 2.96
CA ASP A 95 3.73 -7.66 3.72
C ASP A 95 2.77 -6.48 3.91
N GLU A 96 3.31 -5.27 4.06
CA GLU A 96 2.50 -4.05 4.12
C GLU A 96 1.82 -3.76 2.78
N ILE A 97 2.52 -3.97 1.66
CA ILE A 97 1.92 -3.85 0.32
C ILE A 97 0.74 -4.83 0.18
N LEU A 98 0.90 -6.08 0.63
CA LEU A 98 -0.18 -7.06 0.63
C LEU A 98 -1.34 -6.64 1.55
N ARG A 99 -1.05 -6.12 2.75
CA ARG A 99 -2.06 -5.61 3.70
C ARG A 99 -2.87 -4.48 3.09
N ILE A 100 -2.22 -3.53 2.40
CA ILE A 100 -2.88 -2.40 1.75
C ILE A 100 -3.77 -2.87 0.59
N ILE A 101 -3.33 -3.84 -0.21
CA ILE A 101 -4.17 -4.41 -1.27
C ILE A 101 -5.44 -5.05 -0.68
N ILE A 102 -5.31 -5.79 0.42
CA ILE A 102 -6.47 -6.39 1.09
C ILE A 102 -7.39 -5.27 1.60
N SER A 103 -6.83 -4.22 2.21
CA SER A 103 -7.59 -3.04 2.62
C SER A 103 -8.38 -2.46 1.43
N PHE A 104 -7.73 -2.14 0.30
CA PHE A 104 -8.40 -1.61 -0.89
C PHE A 104 -9.51 -2.50 -1.43
N GLN A 105 -9.34 -3.81 -1.38
CA GLN A 105 -10.38 -4.75 -1.81
C GLN A 105 -11.58 -4.80 -0.86
N LEU A 106 -11.35 -4.65 0.44
CA LEU A 106 -12.42 -4.60 1.45
C LEU A 106 -13.12 -3.23 1.46
N THR A 107 -12.37 -2.15 1.28
CA THR A 107 -12.88 -0.77 1.30
C THR A 107 -13.37 -0.28 -0.07
N ALA A 108 -13.49 -1.16 -1.07
CA ALA A 108 -14.15 -0.82 -2.33
C ALA A 108 -15.63 -0.45 -2.11
N GLU A 109 -16.20 -0.89 -0.99
CA GLU A 109 -17.56 -0.64 -0.53
C GLU A 109 -17.60 0.41 0.60
N LYS A 110 -18.57 0.28 1.51
CA LYS A 110 -18.93 1.23 2.57
C LYS A 110 -18.07 1.18 3.85
N GLU A 111 -17.02 0.36 3.88
CA GLU A 111 -16.16 0.13 5.05
C GLU A 111 -14.81 0.84 4.91
N VAL A 112 -14.17 1.20 6.04
CA VAL A 112 -12.81 1.75 6.05
C VAL A 112 -11.94 1.01 7.08
N THR A 113 -10.67 0.74 6.74
CA THR A 113 -9.71 0.12 7.67
C THR A 113 -9.12 1.17 8.62
N PRO A 114 -9.12 0.95 9.95
CA PRO A 114 -8.48 1.86 10.90
C PRO A 114 -6.94 1.82 10.78
N ALA A 115 -6.27 2.73 11.51
CA ALA A 115 -4.81 2.69 11.66
C ALA A 115 -4.35 1.33 12.22
N GLU A 116 -3.20 0.85 11.77
CA GLU A 116 -2.61 -0.45 12.15
C GLU A 116 -3.49 -1.69 11.87
N TRP A 117 -4.58 -1.54 11.11
CA TRP A 117 -5.50 -2.63 10.82
C TRP A 117 -4.80 -3.82 10.14
N LYS A 118 -5.08 -5.03 10.61
CA LYS A 118 -4.64 -6.28 9.98
C LYS A 118 -5.84 -7.09 9.50
N ASN A 119 -5.59 -7.95 8.51
CA ASN A 119 -6.63 -8.83 7.98
C ASN A 119 -7.24 -9.71 9.08
N GLY A 120 -8.54 -9.53 9.32
CA GLY A 120 -9.29 -10.20 10.41
C GLY A 120 -9.71 -9.25 11.54
N ASP A 121 -9.06 -8.09 11.66
CA ASP A 121 -9.42 -7.06 12.64
C ASP A 121 -10.73 -6.37 12.26
N SER A 122 -11.33 -5.72 13.25
CA SER A 122 -12.49 -4.85 13.07
C SER A 122 -12.27 -3.74 12.03
N MET A 123 -13.27 -3.53 11.19
CA MET A 123 -13.37 -2.41 10.26
C MET A 123 -14.16 -1.28 10.89
N MET A 124 -14.04 -0.08 10.32
CA MET A 124 -14.87 1.07 10.67
C MET A 124 -15.98 1.25 9.64
N VAL A 125 -17.15 1.68 10.09
CA VAL A 125 -18.28 2.07 9.25
C VAL A 125 -18.22 3.58 9.03
N LEU A 126 -18.35 4.00 7.77
CA LEU A 126 -18.34 5.43 7.43
C LEU A 126 -19.38 6.21 8.25
N PRO A 127 -19.04 7.39 8.79
CA PRO A 127 -19.96 8.18 9.62
C PRO A 127 -21.21 8.65 8.86
N THR A 128 -21.16 8.68 7.53
CA THR A 128 -22.25 9.08 6.64
C THR A 128 -23.40 8.07 6.57
N ILE A 129 -23.18 6.82 6.97
CA ILE A 129 -24.21 5.76 6.90
C ILE A 129 -25.12 5.87 8.14
N PRO A 130 -26.45 5.88 8.07
CA PRO A 130 -27.28 5.87 9.28
C PRO A 130 -27.12 4.59 10.12
N GLU A 131 -27.32 4.65 11.44
CA GLU A 131 -27.14 3.48 12.33
C GLU A 131 -28.05 2.30 11.98
N GLU A 132 -29.30 2.59 11.61
CA GLU A 132 -30.27 1.58 11.20
C GLU A 132 -29.88 0.89 9.89
N GLU A 133 -29.23 1.60 8.97
CA GLU A 133 -28.70 1.02 7.74
C GLU A 133 -27.44 0.18 8.01
N ALA A 134 -26.56 0.66 8.90
CA ALA A 134 -25.36 -0.06 9.31
C ALA A 134 -25.71 -1.40 9.97
N LYS A 135 -26.67 -1.43 10.91
CA LYS A 135 -27.11 -2.67 11.57
C LYS A 135 -27.67 -3.70 10.59
N LYS A 136 -28.32 -3.25 9.52
CA LYS A 136 -28.84 -4.13 8.45
C LYS A 136 -27.73 -4.63 7.53
N SER A 137 -26.78 -3.75 7.19
CA SER A 137 -25.71 -4.03 6.23
C SER A 137 -24.60 -4.91 6.80
N PHE A 138 -24.39 -4.88 8.12
CA PHE A 138 -23.32 -5.61 8.80
C PHE A 138 -23.87 -6.65 9.80
N PRO A 139 -24.26 -7.85 9.33
CA PRO A 139 -24.94 -8.86 10.14
C PRO A 139 -24.08 -9.45 11.26
N LYS A 140 -22.76 -9.30 11.18
CA LYS A 140 -21.83 -9.70 12.25
C LYS A 140 -21.91 -8.81 13.49
N GLY A 141 -22.51 -7.62 13.36
CA GLY A 141 -22.70 -6.67 14.45
C GLY A 141 -21.90 -5.39 14.25
N VAL A 142 -22.49 -4.28 14.67
CA VAL A 142 -21.89 -2.95 14.68
C VAL A 142 -21.83 -2.46 16.12
N PHE A 143 -20.65 -2.04 16.56
CA PHE A 143 -20.42 -1.38 17.83
C PHE A 143 -20.40 0.14 17.63
N SER A 144 -21.18 0.86 18.43
CA SER A 144 -21.20 2.33 18.48
C SER A 144 -20.92 2.76 19.92
N PRO A 145 -19.78 3.40 20.22
CA PRO A 145 -19.54 3.98 21.53
C PRO A 145 -20.53 5.12 21.76
N LYS A 146 -21.40 4.99 22.77
CA LYS A 146 -22.44 5.99 23.10
C LYS A 146 -21.89 7.40 23.41
N SER A 147 -20.57 7.59 23.55
CA SER A 147 -19.95 8.88 23.89
C SER A 147 -18.94 9.42 22.87
N SER A 148 -18.79 8.82 21.69
CA SER A 148 -17.91 9.39 20.66
C SER A 148 -18.67 9.61 19.36
N TYR A 149 -18.73 10.87 18.93
CA TYR A 149 -19.29 11.31 17.66
C TYR A 149 -18.55 10.73 16.42
N LEU A 150 -17.64 9.76 16.58
CA LEU A 150 -16.52 9.56 15.66
C LEU A 150 -16.17 8.10 15.31
N ALA A 151 -16.86 7.06 15.81
CA ALA A 151 -16.48 5.70 15.44
C ALA A 151 -17.64 4.71 15.54
N ARG A 152 -17.97 4.02 14.45
CA ARG A 152 -18.73 2.76 14.49
C ARG A 152 -17.87 1.66 13.91
N ASN A 153 -17.82 0.51 14.55
CA ASN A 153 -16.92 -0.58 14.18
C ASN A 153 -17.69 -1.86 13.94
N THR A 154 -17.22 -2.74 13.06
CA THR A 154 -17.70 -4.13 13.00
C THR A 154 -17.10 -4.92 14.16
N SER A 155 -17.82 -5.90 14.73
CA SER A 155 -17.41 -6.61 15.95
C SER A 155 -16.11 -7.42 15.79
N ASN A 156 -15.08 -7.08 16.58
CA ASN A 156 -13.83 -7.81 16.91
C ASN A 156 -12.85 -6.85 17.68
N TYR A 157 -13.33 -6.24 18.77
CA TYR A 157 -12.70 -5.05 19.37
C TYR A 157 -11.40 -5.29 20.16
N THR A 158 -10.38 -4.48 19.88
CA THR A 158 -9.37 -4.00 20.84
C THR A 158 -9.38 -2.47 20.89
N PRO A 159 -9.11 -1.83 22.06
CA PRO A 159 -9.29 -0.39 22.22
C PRO A 159 -8.06 0.39 21.74
N SER A 160 -8.23 1.23 20.74
CA SER A 160 -7.36 2.38 20.51
C SER A 160 -8.16 3.50 19.84
N HIS A 161 -8.29 4.61 20.56
CA HIS A 161 -8.91 5.83 20.05
C HIS A 161 -7.87 6.67 19.30
N ARG A 162 -8.36 7.36 18.26
CA ARG A 162 -8.25 8.80 17.96
C ARG A 162 -7.38 9.26 16.77
N LEU A 163 -7.98 10.25 16.10
CA LEU A 163 -7.44 11.33 15.26
C LEU A 163 -6.84 10.95 13.91
N ALA A 164 -7.41 11.56 12.85
CA ALA A 164 -6.63 11.90 11.67
C ALA A 164 -5.58 12.92 12.12
N MET A 165 -4.38 12.44 12.45
CA MET A 165 -3.20 13.27 12.66
C MET A 165 -2.44 13.32 11.34
N GLU A 166 -2.18 14.52 10.85
CA GLU A 166 -1.11 14.74 9.89
C GLU A 166 0.20 14.62 10.67
N LEU A 167 0.78 13.42 10.65
CA LEU A 167 2.04 13.13 11.35
C LEU A 167 3.19 13.57 10.43
N VAL A 168 3.66 14.80 10.61
CA VAL A 168 4.90 15.27 10.00
C VAL A 168 6.05 14.82 10.89
N LEU A 169 6.82 13.83 10.43
CA LEU A 169 8.04 13.38 11.08
C LEU A 169 9.23 14.00 10.34
N GLU A 170 10.02 14.81 11.05
CA GLU A 170 11.30 15.30 10.55
C GLU A 170 12.41 14.33 10.97
N LEU A 171 13.27 13.95 10.03
CA LEU A 171 14.48 13.19 10.35
C LEU A 171 15.53 14.12 10.97
N PRO A 172 16.30 13.67 11.97
CA PRO A 172 17.42 14.45 12.49
C PRO A 172 18.46 14.67 11.39
N THR A 173 18.93 15.91 11.26
CA THR A 173 19.99 16.35 10.34
C THR A 173 21.35 15.80 10.72
#